data_AF-A0A4Q3JAM5-F1
#
_entry.id   AF-A0A4Q3JAM5-F1
#
_cell.length_a   1.000
_cell.length_b   1.000
_cell.length_c   1.000
_cell.angle_alpha   90.00
_cell.angle_beta   90.00
_cell.angle_gamma   90.00
#
_symmetry.space_group_name_H-M   'P 1'
#
loop_
_entity.id
_entity.type
_entity.pdbx_description
1 polymer ?
#
loop_
_entity_poly.entity_id
_entity_poly.type
_entity_poly.pdbx_seq_one_letter_code
_entity_poly.pdbx_strand_id
1 'polypeptide(L)'
;WLHRAAMVMGPSGFVAVLAGWYTTEVGRQPYTVYGLLRTSDSLSNVDAEAIGASLIAFIFVYFIVFGAGTFYILRLMYRMPGADADEPLQDGPTRAAGITPVQQIEGEGHAR
;
A
#
# COMPACT_ATOMS: atom_id res chain seq x y z
N TRP A 1 3.49 11.85 -22.02
CA TRP A 1 2.89 12.72 -20.97
C TRP A 1 2.01 11.93 -20.01
N LEU A 2 1.18 11.00 -20.52
CA LEU A 2 0.26 10.17 -19.73
C LEU A 2 0.92 9.42 -18.56
N HIS A 3 2.04 8.73 -18.79
CA HIS A 3 2.74 7.99 -17.72
C HIS A 3 3.22 8.89 -16.57
N ARG A 4 3.67 10.12 -16.89
CA ARG A 4 4.06 11.10 -15.86
C ARG A 4 2.87 11.57 -15.05
N ALA A 5 1.73 11.80 -15.70
CA ALA A 5 0.48 12.13 -15.02
C ALA A 5 0.01 10.98 -14.12
N ALA A 6 0.07 9.73 -14.60
CA ALA A 6 -0.30 8.55 -13.82
C ALA A 6 0.57 8.38 -12.56
N MET A 7 1.89 8.62 -12.66
CA MET A 7 2.79 8.56 -11.49
C MET A 7 2.45 9.62 -10.44
N VAL A 8 2.16 10.85 -10.85
CA VAL A 8 1.79 11.94 -9.92
C VAL A 8 0.44 11.68 -9.26
N MET A 9 -0.48 10.99 -9.95
CA MET A 9 -1.79 10.64 -9.43
C MET A 9 -1.78 9.45 -8.45
N GLY A 10 -0.65 8.77 -8.22
CA GLY A 10 -0.57 7.65 -7.28
C GLY A 10 -1.21 7.92 -5.91
N PRO A 11 -0.97 9.08 -5.26
CA PRO A 11 -1.57 9.41 -3.97
C PRO A 11 -3.07 9.79 -4.02
N SER A 12 -3.65 10.05 -5.20
CA SER A 12 -4.99 10.64 -5.30
C SER A 12 -6.09 9.73 -4.74
N GLY A 13 -5.93 8.42 -4.85
CA GLY A 13 -6.88 7.44 -4.29
C GLY A 13 -6.96 7.55 -2.76
N PHE A 14 -5.82 7.70 -2.09
CA PHE A 14 -5.77 7.89 -0.64
C PHE A 14 -6.46 9.18 -0.22
N VAL A 15 -6.20 10.28 -0.93
CA VAL A 15 -6.85 11.58 -0.68
C VAL A 15 -8.37 11.48 -0.87
N ALA A 16 -8.83 10.80 -1.93
CA ALA A 16 -10.26 10.63 -2.20
C ALA A 16 -10.96 9.84 -1.08
N VAL A 17 -10.32 8.78 -0.55
CA VAL A 17 -10.86 8.01 0.58
C VAL A 17 -10.99 8.88 1.83
N LEU A 18 -9.95 9.64 2.19
CA LEU A 18 -9.99 10.54 3.36
C LEU A 18 -11.05 11.63 3.20
N ALA A 19 -11.15 12.24 2.02
CA ALA A 19 -12.16 13.26 1.73
C ALA A 19 -13.59 12.69 1.86
N GLY A 20 -13.81 11.47 1.39
CA GLY A 20 -15.08 10.76 1.57
C GLY A 20 -15.44 10.58 3.04
N TRP A 21 -14.53 10.01 3.82
CA TRP A 21 -14.71 9.84 5.27
C TRP A 21 -14.96 11.16 6.00
N TYR A 22 -14.19 12.21 5.66
CA TYR A 22 -14.36 13.53 6.26
C TYR A 22 -15.75 14.09 5.96
N THR A 23 -16.21 13.98 4.71
CA THR A 23 -17.53 14.46 4.30
C THR A 23 -18.65 13.75 5.07
N THR A 24 -18.55 12.44 5.26
CA THR A 24 -19.58 11.67 5.99
C THR A 24 -19.54 11.92 7.49
N GLU A 25 -18.35 12.06 8.09
CA GLU A 25 -18.19 12.25 9.53
C GLU A 25 -18.49 13.67 9.98
N VAL A 26 -18.02 14.67 9.23
CA VAL A 26 -18.28 16.09 9.53
C VAL A 26 -19.66 16.49 9.06
N GLY A 27 -20.17 15.91 7.96
CA GLY A 27 -21.50 16.19 7.44
C GLY A 27 -22.64 15.84 8.41
N ARG A 28 -22.40 14.96 9.39
CA ARG A 28 -23.38 14.62 10.44
C ARG A 28 -23.31 15.46 11.70
N GLN A 29 -22.30 16.32 11.83
CA GLN A 29 -22.25 17.28 12.94
C GLN A 29 -23.48 18.20 12.89
N PRO A 30 -24.14 18.53 14.03
CA PRO A 30 -23.68 18.39 15.41
C PRO A 30 -24.16 17.11 16.14
N TYR A 31 -24.50 16.04 15.40
CA TYR A 31 -25.07 14.82 15.97
C TYR A 31 -24.09 13.64 15.94
N THR A 32 -23.97 12.94 17.07
CA THR A 32 -23.39 11.59 17.12
C THR A 32 -24.41 10.56 16.65
N VAL A 33 -25.67 10.70 17.09
CA VAL A 33 -26.82 9.93 16.61
C VAL A 33 -27.95 10.91 16.28
N TYR A 34 -28.38 10.93 15.01
CA TYR A 34 -29.38 11.88 14.53
C TYR A 34 -30.67 11.84 15.36
N GLY A 35 -31.13 13.02 15.77
CA GLY A 35 -32.36 13.19 16.54
C GLY A 35 -32.31 12.64 17.98
N LEU A 36 -31.20 12.03 18.40
CA LEU A 36 -31.09 11.38 19.72
C LEU A 36 -29.94 11.95 20.57
N LEU A 37 -28.72 12.02 20.03
CA LEU A 37 -27.53 12.38 20.80
C LEU A 37 -26.67 13.39 20.05
N ARG A 38 -26.44 14.54 20.67
CA ARG A 38 -25.53 15.57 20.16
C ARG A 38 -24.08 15.22 20.47
N THR A 39 -23.17 15.70 19.63
CA THR A 39 -21.73 15.46 19.79
C THR A 39 -21.18 16.08 21.07
N SER A 40 -21.70 17.23 21.51
CA SER A 40 -21.34 17.87 22.79
C SER A 40 -21.66 17.00 24.00
N ASP A 41 -22.74 16.23 23.92
CA ASP A 41 -23.29 15.46 25.05
C ASP A 41 -22.70 14.04 25.10
N SER A 42 -21.91 13.68 24.09
CA SER A 42 -21.29 12.35 23.93
C SER A 42 -19.85 12.29 24.50
N LEU A 43 -19.38 13.35 25.15
CA LEU A 43 -18.03 13.43 25.71
C LEU A 43 -17.97 12.76 27.09
N SER A 44 -16.86 12.08 27.37
CA SER A 44 -16.59 11.50 28.70
C SER A 44 -15.94 12.53 29.63
N ASN A 45 -16.22 12.46 30.93
CA ASN A 45 -15.60 13.30 31.95
C ASN A 45 -14.16 12.82 32.24
N VAL A 46 -13.23 13.20 31.37
CA VAL A 46 -11.78 12.92 31.53
C VAL A 46 -11.03 14.24 31.47
N ASP A 47 -9.99 14.38 32.28
CA ASP A 47 -9.17 15.59 32.32
C ASP A 47 -8.54 15.90 30.95
N ALA A 48 -8.60 17.17 30.55
CA ALA A 48 -8.10 17.63 29.26
C ALA A 48 -6.60 17.34 29.06
N GLU A 49 -5.83 17.36 30.16
CA GLU A 49 -4.39 17.06 30.15
C GLU A 49 -4.11 15.60 29.74
N ALA A 50 -4.89 14.65 30.25
CA ALA A 50 -4.75 13.23 29.91
C ALA A 50 -5.12 12.96 28.44
N ILE A 51 -6.15 13.63 27.93
CA ILE A 51 -6.54 13.56 26.51
C ILE A 51 -5.42 14.13 25.63
N GLY A 52 -4.86 15.29 26.01
CA GLY A 52 -3.76 15.91 25.27
C GLY A 52 -2.50 15.04 25.23
N ALA A 53 -2.10 14.48 26.38
CA ALA A 53 -0.95 13.59 26.48
C ALA A 53 -1.11 12.33 25.62
N SER A 54 -2.30 11.69 25.67
CA SER A 54 -2.57 10.50 24.86
C SER A 54 -2.65 10.80 23.37
N LEU A 55 -3.24 11.94 22.96
CA LEU A 55 -3.26 12.38 21.57
C LEU A 55 -1.85 12.57 21.02
N ILE A 56 -0.97 13.23 21.77
CA ILE A 56 0.45 13.42 21.38
C ILE A 56 1.14 12.07 21.25
N ALA A 57 0.94 11.16 22.21
CA ALA A 57 1.51 9.81 22.13
C ALA A 57 1.05 9.07 20.87
N PHE A 58 -0.25 9.12 20.54
CA PHE A 58 -0.78 8.51 19.31
C PHE A 58 -0.20 9.14 18.05
N ILE A 59 -0.04 10.47 18.00
CA ILE A 59 0.61 11.16 16.89
C ILE A 59 2.00 10.58 16.64
N PHE A 60 2.85 10.50 17.67
CA PHE A 60 4.21 9.95 17.52
C PHE A 60 4.21 8.50 17.06
N VAL A 61 3.40 7.65 17.68
CA VAL A 61 3.30 6.24 17.30
C VAL A 61 2.87 6.10 15.84
N TYR A 62 1.87 6.88 15.39
CA TYR A 62 1.39 6.82 14.02
C TYR A 62 2.45 7.32 13.03
N PHE A 63 3.14 8.43 13.32
CA PHE A 63 4.24 8.90 12.47
C PHE A 63 5.35 7.87 12.32
N ILE A 64 5.72 7.17 13.40
CA ILE A 64 6.74 6.12 13.36
C ILE A 64 6.25 4.94 12.54
N VAL A 65 5.07 4.39 12.84
CA VAL A 65 4.55 3.18 12.20
C VAL A 65 4.24 3.41 10.72
N PHE A 66 3.47 4.45 10.40
CA PHE A 66 3.13 4.77 9.01
C PHE A 66 4.35 5.28 8.24
N GLY A 67 5.23 6.08 8.87
CA GLY A 67 6.46 6.54 8.24
C GLY A 67 7.40 5.40 7.89
N ALA A 68 7.65 4.47 8.82
CA ALA A 68 8.46 3.28 8.58
C ALA A 68 7.82 2.36 7.52
N GLY A 69 6.50 2.16 7.58
CA GLY A 69 5.77 1.35 6.60
C GLY A 69 5.82 1.92 5.19
N THR A 70 5.52 3.22 5.02
CA THR A 70 5.61 3.92 3.73
C THR A 70 7.06 3.90 3.21
N PHE A 71 8.05 4.21 4.05
CA PHE A 71 9.45 4.14 3.67
C PHE A 71 9.85 2.74 3.21
N TYR A 72 9.44 1.70 3.95
CA TYR A 72 9.75 0.31 3.62
C TYR A 72 9.13 -0.12 2.29
N ILE A 73 7.87 0.21 2.04
CA ILE A 73 7.19 -0.11 0.77
C ILE A 73 7.88 0.61 -0.39
N LEU A 74 8.17 1.91 -0.25
CA LEU A 74 8.88 2.67 -1.28
C LEU A 74 10.30 2.12 -1.52
N ARG A 75 11.01 1.72 -0.46
CA ARG A 75 12.32 1.05 -0.55
C ARG A 75 12.22 -0.28 -1.29
N LEU A 76 11.16 -1.06 -1.06
CA LEU A 76 10.93 -2.33 -1.73
C LEU A 76 10.57 -2.12 -3.21
N MET A 77 9.73 -1.14 -3.53
CA MET A 77 9.38 -0.78 -4.91
C MET A 77 10.58 -0.28 -5.71
N TYR A 78 11.59 0.30 -5.04
CA TYR A 78 12.83 0.73 -5.70
C TYR A 78 13.77 -0.44 -6.04
N ARG A 79 13.59 -1.61 -5.43
CA ARG A 79 14.42 -2.78 -5.77
C ARG A 79 14.04 -3.29 -7.16
N MET A 80 15.06 -3.46 -8.00
CA MET A 80 14.89 -4.06 -9.32
C MET A 80 14.42 -5.52 -9.17
N PRO A 81 13.34 -5.93 -9.86
CA PRO A 81 12.98 -7.34 -9.94
C PRO A 81 14.15 -8.13 -10.54
N GLY A 82 14.71 -9.09 -9.79
CA GLY A 82 15.82 -9.93 -10.23
C GLY A 82 17.21 -9.60 -9.66
N ALA A 83 17.34 -8.66 -8.73
CA ALA A 83 18.63 -8.40 -8.07
C ALA A 83 19.18 -9.59 -7.25
N ASP A 84 18.31 -10.55 -6.89
CA ASP A 84 18.65 -11.80 -6.20
C ASP A 84 18.61 -13.01 -7.16
N ALA A 85 18.42 -12.79 -8.47
CA ALA A 85 18.41 -13.85 -9.48
C ALA A 85 19.83 -14.16 -9.98
N ASP A 86 20.71 -14.55 -9.05
CA ASP A 86 21.97 -15.23 -9.39
C ASP A 86 21.76 -16.74 -9.59
N GLU A 87 20.53 -17.25 -9.47
CA GLU A 87 20.16 -18.52 -10.08
C GLU A 87 19.99 -18.29 -11.58
N PRO A 88 20.78 -18.94 -12.45
CA PRO A 88 20.43 -19.05 -13.85
C PRO A 88 19.01 -19.59 -13.88
N LEU A 89 18.10 -18.91 -14.58
CA LEU A 89 16.77 -19.42 -14.90
C LEU A 89 16.95 -20.71 -15.74
N GLN A 90 17.26 -21.82 -15.09
CA GLN A 90 17.45 -23.13 -15.70
C GLN A 90 16.10 -23.81 -15.96
N ASP A 91 15.01 -23.21 -15.47
CA ASP A 91 13.66 -23.48 -15.95
C ASP A 91 13.21 -22.34 -16.86
N GLY A 92 13.44 -22.53 -18.17
CA GLY A 92 12.71 -21.79 -19.18
C GLY A 92 11.19 -21.97 -18.99
N PRO A 93 10.34 -21.13 -19.60
CA PRO A 93 8.90 -21.30 -19.48
C PRO A 93 8.56 -22.73 -19.86
N THR A 94 7.98 -23.49 -18.92
CA THR A 94 7.42 -24.81 -19.18
C THR A 94 6.31 -24.63 -20.21
N ARG A 95 6.70 -24.59 -21.48
CA ARG A 95 5.78 -24.74 -22.59
C ARG A 95 5.14 -26.08 -22.31
N ALA A 96 3.82 -26.09 -22.14
CA ALA A 96 3.06 -27.32 -22.19
C ALA A 96 3.32 -27.92 -23.58
N ALA A 97 4.35 -28.75 -23.68
CA ALA A 97 4.56 -29.59 -24.83
C ALA A 97 3.36 -30.52 -24.83
N GLY A 98 2.39 -30.23 -25.69
CA GLY A 98 1.39 -31.21 -26.06
C GLY A 98 2.07 -32.47 -26.58
N ILE A 99 1.29 -33.52 -26.83
CA ILE A 99 1.74 -34.84 -27.32
C ILE A 99 2.49 -34.85 -28.66
N THR A 100 2.85 -33.69 -29.20
CA THR A 100 3.65 -33.55 -30.41
C THR A 100 5.13 -33.64 -30.02
N PRO A 101 5.86 -34.72 -30.36
CA PRO A 101 7.28 -34.79 -30.10
C PRO A 101 7.98 -33.77 -31.01
N VAL A 102 8.43 -32.66 -30.46
CA VAL A 102 9.41 -31.79 -31.11
C VAL A 102 10.77 -32.44 -30.90
N GLN A 103 11.41 -32.88 -31.99
CA GLN A 103 12.79 -33.35 -31.93
C GLN A 103 13.68 -32.20 -31.42
N GLN A 104 14.28 -32.41 -30.26
CA GLN A 104 15.34 -31.56 -29.75
C GLN A 104 16.55 -31.80 -30.66
N ILE A 105 16.84 -30.83 -31.54
CA ILE A 105 18.05 -30.88 -32.36
C ILE A 105 19.21 -30.59 -31.41
N GLU A 106 19.93 -31.65 -31.04
CA GLU A 106 21.19 -31.56 -30.32
C GLU A 106 22.19 -30.83 -31.21
N GLY A 107 22.57 -29.62 -30.81
CA GLY A 107 23.56 -28.83 -31.52
C GLY A 107 24.91 -29.55 -31.49
N GLU A 108 25.33 -30.06 -32.64
CA GLU A 108 26.67 -30.63 -32.82
C GLU A 108 27.74 -29.59 -32.45
N GLY A 109 28.38 -29.82 -31.31
CA GLY A 109 29.60 -29.13 -30.91
C GLY A 109 30.76 -29.52 -31.82
N HIS A 110 31.04 -28.68 -32.80
CA HIS A 110 32.31 -28.68 -33.53
C HIS A 110 33.48 -28.48 -32.57
N ALA A 111 34.20 -29.56 -32.27
CA ALA A 111 35.55 -29.52 -31.73
C ALA A 111 36.35 -30.78 -32.10
N ARG A 112 36.87 -30.81 -33.33
CA ARG A 112 38.25 -31.19 -33.70
C ARG A 112 38.47 -30.97 -35.19
#